data_AF-A0A8X8B4M5-F1
#
_entry.id   AF-A0A8X8B4M5-F1
#
_cell.length_a   1.000
_cell.length_b   1.000
_cell.length_c   1.000
_cell.angle_alpha   90.00
_cell.angle_beta   90.00
_cell.angle_gamma   90.00
#
_symmetry.space_group_name_H-M   'P 1'
#
loop_
_entity.id
_entity.type
_entity.pdbx_description
1 polymer ?
#
loop_
_entity_poly.entity_id
_entity_poly.type
_entity_poly.pdbx_seq_one_letter_code
_entity_poly.pdbx_strand_id
1 'polypeptide(L)'
;MSIFEYNGSAVVAMVGKNCFAIASDRRLGVQLQTIATDFQRISKIHDRVFIGLSGLATDVQTLYQRLVFRHKLYQLREERDMKPETFASLVSAILYEKRFGPYLCQPVIAGLGEDDKPFICTMDSIGAKELAKDFVVSGTASESLYGACEAMYKPDMEAEELFETISQALLSSVDRDCLSGWGGHVYVVYCCTFFSYDMLHTKRIRRRRNHMYTESDADDNDGSFRYYRSRREVEKEERLRKPLRPRSHRERQSSSHSGLSQYAGGVGLVHGIRVSRESKFARKGSKRRVGVHHGPHRAYQRLVFRHKLYQLREERDMKPETFASLVSAILYEKRFGPYLCQPVIAGLGEDDKPFICTMDSIGAKELAKDFVVSGTASESLYGACEAMYKPDMEAEELFETISQALLSSVDRDCLSGWEAMSTLCKTPTEIKERILKGRMD
;
A
#
# COMPACT_ATOMS: atom_id res chain seq x y z
N MET A 1 7.10 10.17 -17.96
CA MET A 1 6.09 9.71 -17.00
C MET A 1 6.23 10.51 -15.72
N SER A 2 5.11 11.00 -15.21
CA SER A 2 5.02 11.57 -13.87
C SER A 2 5.21 10.47 -12.82
N ILE A 3 5.70 10.81 -11.63
CA ILE A 3 5.82 9.82 -10.54
C ILE A 3 4.44 9.30 -10.07
N PHE A 4 3.38 10.08 -10.29
CA PHE A 4 1.99 9.67 -10.05
C PHE A 4 1.50 8.58 -11.01
N GLU A 5 2.12 8.46 -12.19
CA GLU A 5 1.81 7.44 -13.19
C GLU A 5 2.57 6.13 -12.94
N TYR A 6 3.55 6.11 -12.03
CA TYR A 6 4.45 4.97 -11.86
C TYR A 6 3.71 3.68 -11.53
N ASN A 7 2.72 3.72 -10.63
CA ASN A 7 1.89 2.55 -10.32
C ASN A 7 0.54 2.57 -11.05
N GLY A 8 0.14 3.73 -11.57
CA GLY A 8 -1.23 4.00 -12.02
C GLY A 8 -2.24 3.95 -10.88
N SER A 9 -3.43 4.55 -11.10
CA SER A 9 -4.56 4.45 -10.18
C SER A 9 -5.81 5.09 -10.75
N ALA A 10 -6.97 4.60 -10.37
CA ALA A 10 -8.24 5.29 -10.59
C ALA A 10 -9.06 5.25 -9.30
N VAL A 11 -9.49 6.41 -8.82
CA VAL A 11 -10.34 6.56 -7.64
C VAL A 11 -11.41 7.62 -7.94
N VAL A 12 -12.67 7.32 -7.63
CA VAL A 12 -13.80 8.23 -7.77
C VAL A 12 -14.69 8.16 -6.53
N ALA A 13 -15.26 9.28 -6.13
CA ALA A 13 -16.33 9.32 -5.15
C ALA A 13 -17.49 10.19 -5.65
N MET A 14 -18.72 9.76 -5.39
CA MET A 14 -19.95 10.44 -5.82
C MET A 14 -20.90 10.61 -4.63
N VAL A 15 -21.64 11.72 -4.64
CA VAL A 15 -22.69 12.02 -3.67
C VAL A 15 -24.04 11.54 -4.21
N GLY A 16 -24.83 10.90 -3.36
CA GLY A 16 -26.25 10.63 -3.62
C GLY A 16 -27.12 11.22 -2.52
N LYS A 17 -28.40 10.82 -2.49
CA LYS A 17 -29.36 11.23 -1.47
C LYS A 17 -29.09 10.48 -0.16
N ASN A 18 -28.61 11.19 0.86
CA ASN A 18 -28.23 10.63 2.18
C ASN A 18 -27.28 9.41 2.09
N CYS A 19 -26.51 9.34 1.01
CA CYS A 19 -25.57 8.27 0.75
C CYS A 19 -24.38 8.81 -0.05
N PHE A 20 -23.27 8.08 0.00
CA PHE A 20 -22.13 8.32 -0.85
C PHE A 20 -21.60 7.00 -1.40
N ALA A 21 -20.95 7.08 -2.55
CA ALA A 21 -20.23 5.97 -3.13
C ALA A 21 -18.77 6.33 -3.34
N ILE A 22 -17.87 5.37 -3.15
CA ILE A 22 -16.44 5.49 -3.47
C ILE A 22 -16.00 4.23 -4.21
N ALA A 23 -15.31 4.41 -5.33
CA ALA A 23 -14.88 3.33 -6.20
C ALA A 23 -13.43 3.48 -6.65
N SER A 24 -12.76 2.36 -6.88
CA SER A 24 -11.36 2.35 -7.30
C SER A 24 -11.01 1.08 -8.07
N ASP A 25 -10.00 1.18 -8.94
CA ASP A 25 -9.41 0.04 -9.64
C ASP A 25 -8.59 -0.86 -8.70
N ARG A 26 -8.23 -2.05 -9.19
CA ARG A 26 -7.50 -3.07 -8.39
C ARG A 26 -6.06 -3.29 -8.84
N ARG A 27 -5.63 -2.61 -9.91
CA ARG A 27 -4.31 -2.76 -10.49
C ARG A 27 -3.23 -2.22 -9.54
N LEU A 28 -2.22 -3.05 -9.29
CA LEU A 28 -0.89 -2.59 -8.88
C LEU A 28 0.08 -2.95 -9.97
N GLY A 29 0.63 -1.93 -10.63
CA GLY A 29 1.68 -2.11 -11.61
C GLY A 29 2.97 -1.40 -11.20
N VAL A 30 4.05 -1.79 -11.86
CA VAL A 30 5.27 -0.99 -11.98
C VAL A 30 5.38 -0.62 -13.44
N GLN A 31 5.08 0.64 -13.75
CA GLN A 31 4.94 1.14 -15.11
C GLN A 31 3.93 0.29 -15.91
N LEU A 32 4.37 -0.35 -17.00
CA LEU A 32 3.52 -1.16 -17.86
C LEU A 32 3.32 -2.58 -17.34
N GLN A 33 4.22 -3.08 -16.49
CA GLN A 33 4.09 -4.41 -15.90
C GLN A 33 3.02 -4.41 -14.81
N THR A 34 2.07 -5.33 -14.89
CA THR A 34 1.09 -5.56 -13.84
C THR A 34 1.65 -6.59 -12.86
N ILE A 35 1.59 -6.29 -11.57
CA ILE A 35 2.14 -7.13 -10.49
C ILE A 35 1.02 -7.79 -9.70
N ALA A 36 -0.02 -7.04 -9.35
CA ALA A 36 -1.18 -7.57 -8.64
C ALA A 36 -2.49 -6.99 -9.17
N THR A 37 -3.55 -7.77 -9.01
CA THR A 37 -4.92 -7.46 -9.48
C THR A 37 -5.91 -7.33 -8.32
N ASP A 38 -5.43 -7.32 -7.08
CA ASP A 38 -6.21 -7.22 -5.85
C ASP A 38 -5.64 -6.17 -4.88
N PHE A 39 -5.05 -5.09 -5.41
CA PHE A 39 -4.51 -4.03 -4.58
C PHE A 39 -5.60 -3.12 -4.01
N GLN A 40 -5.65 -3.01 -2.69
CA GLN A 40 -6.63 -2.20 -1.99
C GLN A 40 -6.20 -0.72 -1.92
N ARG A 41 -6.91 0.13 -2.66
CA ARG A 41 -6.72 1.60 -2.63
C ARG A 41 -7.72 2.33 -1.73
N ILE A 42 -8.91 1.74 -1.56
CA ILE A 42 -9.95 2.26 -0.68
C ILE A 42 -9.86 1.57 0.67
N SER A 43 -9.71 2.37 1.71
CA SER A 43 -9.64 1.91 3.08
C SER A 43 -10.70 2.58 3.95
N LYS A 44 -11.32 1.77 4.81
CA LYS A 44 -12.26 2.23 5.83
C LYS A 44 -11.48 2.81 7.02
N ILE A 45 -11.80 4.04 7.41
CA ILE A 45 -11.24 4.67 8.62
C ILE A 45 -12.12 4.34 9.82
N HIS A 46 -13.43 4.54 9.67
CA HIS A 46 -14.47 4.09 10.58
C HIS A 46 -15.77 3.83 9.80
N ASP A 47 -16.87 3.49 10.46
CA ASP A 47 -18.11 3.03 9.81
C ASP A 47 -18.73 4.02 8.81
N ARG A 48 -18.48 5.31 8.99
CA ARG A 48 -19.09 6.38 8.17
C ARG A 48 -18.09 7.16 7.31
N VAL A 49 -16.79 6.86 7.36
CA VAL A 49 -15.75 7.56 6.58
C VAL A 49 -14.78 6.59 5.93
N PHE A 50 -14.61 6.79 4.64
CA PHE A 50 -13.70 6.06 3.78
C PHE A 50 -12.68 7.03 3.17
N ILE A 51 -11.50 6.50 2.90
CA ILE A 51 -10.46 7.19 2.16
C ILE A 51 -9.99 6.32 1.00
N GLY A 52 -10.01 6.86 -0.20
CA GLY A 52 -9.32 6.34 -1.36
C GLY A 52 -7.99 7.06 -1.51
N LEU A 53 -6.91 6.31 -1.71
CA LEU A 53 -5.57 6.87 -1.90
C LEU A 53 -5.06 6.50 -3.30
N SER A 54 -4.91 7.50 -4.16
CA SER A 54 -4.32 7.36 -5.50
C SER A 54 -2.85 7.80 -5.50
N GLY A 55 -2.11 7.51 -6.57
CA GLY A 55 -0.70 7.88 -6.73
C GLY A 55 0.28 6.75 -6.39
N LEU A 56 1.45 7.12 -5.83
CA LEU A 56 2.55 6.19 -5.56
C LEU A 56 2.17 5.16 -4.48
N ALA A 57 2.26 3.87 -4.79
CA ALA A 57 1.81 2.79 -3.92
C ALA A 57 2.49 2.79 -2.54
N THR A 58 3.78 3.18 -2.47
CA THR A 58 4.49 3.27 -1.19
C THR A 58 3.89 4.36 -0.29
N ASP A 59 3.60 5.53 -0.87
CA ASP A 59 3.00 6.65 -0.16
C ASP A 59 1.57 6.31 0.25
N VAL A 60 0.80 5.60 -0.59
CA VAL A 60 -0.55 5.11 -0.28
C VAL A 60 -0.54 4.28 1.01
N GLN A 61 0.33 3.26 1.09
CA GLN A 61 0.41 2.38 2.26
C GLN A 61 0.88 3.14 3.51
N THR A 62 1.89 4.01 3.36
CA THR A 62 2.46 4.76 4.49
C THR A 62 1.50 5.80 5.04
N LEU A 63 0.83 6.54 4.15
CA LEU A 63 -0.12 7.58 4.52
C LEU A 63 -1.34 6.95 5.20
N TYR A 64 -1.86 5.83 4.69
CA TYR A 64 -2.93 5.08 5.33
C TYR A 64 -2.58 4.71 6.79
N GLN A 65 -1.42 4.10 7.01
CA GLN A 65 -0.99 3.70 8.37
C GLN A 65 -0.89 4.91 9.31
N ARG A 66 -0.34 6.03 8.83
CA ARG A 66 -0.21 7.26 9.60
C ARG A 66 -1.58 7.89 9.93
N LEU A 67 -2.52 7.85 8.99
CA LEU A 67 -3.88 8.36 9.17
C LEU A 67 -4.67 7.53 10.18
N VAL A 68 -4.64 6.20 10.06
CA VAL A 68 -5.29 5.29 11.01
C VAL A 68 -4.74 5.48 12.41
N PHE A 69 -3.41 5.62 12.56
CA PHE A 69 -2.79 5.89 13.85
C PHE A 69 -3.29 7.20 14.47
N ARG A 70 -3.33 8.29 13.68
CA ARG A 70 -3.82 9.60 14.15
C ARG A 70 -5.31 9.59 14.48
N HIS A 71 -6.11 8.89 13.69
CA HIS A 71 -7.54 8.73 13.94
C HIS A 71 -7.81 7.95 15.23
N LYS A 72 -7.16 6.80 15.43
CA LYS A 72 -7.31 6.01 16.66
C LYS A 72 -6.85 6.77 17.91
N LEU A 73 -5.77 7.55 17.81
CA LEU A 73 -5.31 8.38 18.91
C LEU A 73 -6.35 9.44 19.30
N TYR A 74 -7.00 10.06 18.32
CA TYR A 74 -8.08 11.00 18.56
C TYR A 74 -9.30 10.32 19.19
N GLN A 75 -9.71 9.16 18.66
CA GLN A 75 -10.83 8.39 19.18
C GLN A 75 -10.63 8.03 20.64
N LEU A 76 -9.41 7.64 21.04
CA LEU A 76 -9.06 7.35 22.44
C LEU A 76 -9.04 8.59 23.35
N ARG A 77 -8.76 9.78 22.80
CA ARG A 77 -8.68 11.03 23.56
C ARG A 77 -10.04 11.68 23.76
N GLU A 78 -10.85 11.68 22.71
CA GLU A 78 -12.11 12.41 22.62
C GLU A 78 -13.33 11.49 22.80
N GLU A 79 -13.11 10.17 22.88
CA GLU A 79 -14.15 9.13 23.01
C GLU A 79 -15.25 9.21 21.94
N ARG A 80 -14.90 9.75 20.76
CA ARG A 80 -15.81 9.92 19.62
C ARG A 80 -15.09 9.75 18.30
N ASP A 81 -15.83 9.34 17.29
CA ASP A 81 -15.32 9.26 15.92
C ASP A 81 -15.16 10.67 15.32
N MET A 82 -14.20 10.81 14.40
CA MET A 82 -13.96 12.06 13.71
C MET A 82 -15.08 12.35 12.70
N LYS A 83 -15.52 13.61 12.63
CA LYS A 83 -16.36 14.08 11.52
C LYS A 83 -15.57 14.04 10.21
N PRO A 84 -16.21 13.80 9.05
CA PRO A 84 -15.52 13.77 7.76
C PRO A 84 -14.77 15.08 7.44
N GLU A 85 -15.35 16.24 7.80
CA GLU A 85 -14.72 17.56 7.62
C GLU A 85 -13.46 17.75 8.48
N THR A 86 -13.50 17.25 9.72
CA THR A 86 -12.35 17.27 10.63
C THR A 86 -11.26 16.32 10.14
N PHE A 87 -11.65 15.14 9.67
CA PHE A 87 -10.74 14.18 9.06
C PHE A 87 -10.07 14.75 7.80
N ALA A 88 -10.82 15.44 6.95
CA ALA A 88 -10.25 16.14 5.79
C ALA A 88 -9.21 17.20 6.20
N SER A 89 -9.46 17.93 7.28
CA SER A 89 -8.50 18.91 7.79
C SER A 89 -7.26 18.26 8.40
N LEU A 90 -7.39 17.08 9.03
CA LEU A 90 -6.27 16.26 9.48
C LEU A 90 -5.39 15.80 8.31
N VAL A 91 -6.00 15.27 7.24
CA VAL A 91 -5.29 14.79 6.05
C VAL A 91 -4.53 15.94 5.39
N SER A 92 -5.19 17.08 5.20
CA SER A 92 -4.59 18.30 4.66
C SER A 92 -3.35 18.74 5.47
N ALA A 93 -3.46 18.75 6.80
CA ALA A 93 -2.34 19.13 7.67
C ALA A 93 -1.16 18.14 7.58
N ILE A 94 -1.42 16.83 7.48
CA ILE A 94 -0.36 15.80 7.37
C ILE A 94 0.37 15.90 6.03
N LEU A 95 -0.35 16.15 4.93
CA LEU A 95 0.25 16.36 3.62
C LEU A 95 1.12 17.63 3.62
N TYR A 96 0.59 18.72 4.18
CA TYR A 96 1.28 20.00 4.23
C TYR A 96 2.50 19.99 5.16
N GLU A 97 2.50 19.18 6.23
CA GLU A 97 3.67 18.95 7.11
C GLU A 97 4.91 18.54 6.29
N LYS A 98 4.70 17.87 5.15
CA LYS A 98 5.74 17.41 4.24
C LYS A 98 5.84 18.23 2.96
N ARG A 99 5.61 19.54 3.03
CA ARG A 99 5.60 20.45 1.85
C ARG A 99 6.82 20.37 0.92
N PHE A 100 8.04 20.20 1.46
CA PHE A 100 9.29 20.14 0.67
C PHE A 100 9.72 18.73 0.26
N GLY A 101 8.95 17.72 0.66
CA GLY A 101 9.11 16.34 0.25
C GLY A 101 7.74 15.67 0.38
N PRO A 102 6.80 15.99 -0.51
CA PRO A 102 5.39 15.64 -0.35
C PRO A 102 5.17 14.13 -0.35
N TYR A 103 3.99 13.73 0.10
CA TYR A 103 3.46 12.41 -0.22
C TYR A 103 2.90 12.50 -1.64
N LEU A 104 3.34 11.62 -2.53
CA LEU A 104 2.93 11.56 -3.93
C LEU A 104 1.60 10.81 -4.05
N CYS A 105 0.62 11.30 -3.30
CA CYS A 105 -0.74 10.78 -3.28
C CYS A 105 -1.73 11.92 -3.42
N GLN A 106 -2.88 11.61 -4.01
CA GLN A 106 -4.03 12.50 -4.05
C GLN A 106 -5.18 11.76 -3.33
N PRO A 107 -5.45 12.09 -2.06
CA PRO A 107 -6.49 11.40 -1.30
C PRO A 107 -7.89 11.86 -1.72
N VAL A 108 -8.80 10.90 -1.79
CA VAL A 108 -10.24 11.12 -1.93
C VAL A 108 -10.90 10.66 -0.64
N ILE A 109 -11.62 11.56 0.02
CA ILE A 109 -12.33 11.30 1.27
C ILE A 109 -13.82 11.32 0.96
N ALA A 110 -14.53 10.30 1.42
CA ALA A 110 -15.98 10.22 1.32
C ALA A 110 -16.54 9.78 2.67
N GLY A 111 -17.58 10.47 3.15
CA GLY A 111 -18.18 10.14 4.43
C GLY A 111 -19.56 10.73 4.65
N LEU A 112 -20.25 10.24 5.68
CA LEU A 112 -21.51 10.80 6.17
C LEU A 112 -21.25 11.64 7.43
N GLY A 113 -21.76 12.87 7.45
CA GLY A 113 -21.77 13.74 8.61
C GLY A 113 -22.77 13.30 9.69
N GLU A 114 -22.98 14.13 10.73
CA GLU A 114 -23.90 13.80 11.82
C GLU A 114 -25.36 13.70 11.35
N ASP A 115 -25.79 14.57 10.44
CA ASP A 115 -27.15 14.62 9.88
C ASP A 115 -27.32 13.78 8.61
N ASP A 116 -26.52 12.71 8.45
CA ASP A 116 -26.46 11.87 7.23
C ASP A 116 -26.15 12.65 5.94
N LYS A 117 -25.65 13.87 6.09
CA LYS A 117 -25.23 14.70 4.98
C LYS A 117 -23.95 14.11 4.38
N PRO A 118 -23.96 13.71 3.09
CA PRO A 118 -22.78 13.21 2.43
C PRO A 118 -21.75 14.34 2.28
N PHE A 119 -20.49 13.98 2.49
CA PHE A 119 -19.34 14.85 2.37
C PHE A 119 -18.29 14.13 1.53
N ILE A 120 -17.88 14.78 0.44
CA ILE A 120 -16.75 14.34 -0.39
C ILE A 120 -15.71 15.44 -0.46
N CYS A 121 -14.44 15.06 -0.50
CA CYS A 121 -13.33 15.98 -0.63
C CYS A 121 -12.17 15.28 -1.32
N THR A 122 -11.55 15.93 -2.29
CA THR A 122 -10.26 15.50 -2.84
C THR A 122 -9.19 16.50 -2.42
N MET A 123 -7.93 16.07 -2.47
CA MET A 123 -6.80 16.95 -2.18
C MET A 123 -5.66 16.71 -3.15
N ASP A 124 -4.87 17.76 -3.37
CA ASP A 124 -3.59 17.61 -4.04
C ASP A 124 -2.53 16.97 -3.10
N SER A 125 -1.34 16.73 -3.64
CA SER A 125 -0.22 16.12 -2.91
C SER A 125 0.37 16.99 -1.79
N ILE A 126 -0.01 18.27 -1.70
CA ILE A 126 0.44 19.20 -0.66
C ILE A 126 -0.67 19.51 0.35
N GLY A 127 -1.87 18.95 0.19
CA GLY A 127 -2.98 19.07 1.12
C GLY A 127 -3.92 20.24 0.84
N ALA A 128 -3.94 20.81 -0.36
CA ALA A 128 -4.96 21.75 -0.78
C ALA A 128 -6.30 21.02 -0.92
N LYS A 129 -7.32 21.48 -0.18
CA LYS A 129 -8.63 20.83 -0.14
C LYS A 129 -9.51 21.33 -1.27
N GLU A 130 -10.07 20.40 -2.03
CA GLU A 130 -11.10 20.65 -3.02
C GLU A 130 -12.41 20.01 -2.54
N LEU A 131 -13.42 20.86 -2.37
CA LEU A 131 -14.75 20.48 -1.88
C LEU A 131 -15.70 20.50 -3.06
N ALA A 132 -16.31 19.36 -3.34
CA ALA A 132 -17.30 19.20 -4.39
C ALA A 132 -18.64 18.75 -3.77
N LYS A 133 -19.74 18.97 -4.50
CA LYS A 133 -21.09 18.58 -4.06
C LYS A 133 -21.66 17.40 -4.85
N ASP A 134 -20.99 17.07 -5.94
CA ASP A 134 -21.39 16.17 -7.00
C ASP A 134 -20.49 14.94 -6.98
N PHE A 135 -19.25 15.08 -7.45
CA PHE A 135 -18.29 14.00 -7.47
C PHE A 135 -16.86 14.53 -7.42
N VAL A 136 -15.93 13.66 -7.04
CA VAL A 136 -14.48 13.93 -7.07
C VAL A 136 -13.78 12.73 -7.66
N VAL A 137 -12.71 12.99 -8.42
CA VAL A 137 -11.91 11.96 -9.07
C VAL A 137 -10.44 12.18 -8.77
N SER A 138 -9.66 11.11 -8.84
CA SER A 138 -8.23 11.13 -8.58
C SER A 138 -7.53 9.94 -9.23
N GLY A 139 -6.26 10.14 -9.62
CA GLY A 139 -5.44 9.13 -10.27
C GLY A 139 -5.16 9.42 -11.75
N THR A 140 -4.58 8.43 -12.43
CA THR A 140 -4.15 8.51 -13.84
C THR A 140 -5.33 8.59 -14.81
N ALA A 141 -6.43 7.90 -14.51
CA ALA A 141 -7.66 7.93 -15.31
C ALA A 141 -8.57 9.14 -14.98
N SER A 142 -8.05 10.21 -14.38
CA SER A 142 -8.87 11.34 -13.93
C SER A 142 -9.60 12.05 -15.07
N GLU A 143 -8.93 12.27 -16.21
CA GLU A 143 -9.55 12.92 -17.39
C GLU A 143 -10.72 12.11 -17.95
N SER A 144 -10.56 10.78 -18.09
CA SER A 144 -11.63 9.90 -18.57
C SER A 144 -12.74 9.74 -17.52
N LEU A 145 -12.41 9.75 -16.23
CA LEU A 145 -13.38 9.73 -15.13
C LEU A 145 -14.22 11.01 -15.11
N TYR A 146 -13.63 12.20 -15.25
CA TYR A 146 -14.39 13.44 -15.33
C TYR A 146 -15.41 13.39 -16.47
N GLY A 147 -14.99 12.98 -17.68
CA GLY A 147 -15.90 12.87 -18.83
C GLY A 147 -17.07 11.91 -18.60
N ALA A 148 -16.82 10.75 -17.99
CA ALA A 148 -17.85 9.76 -17.69
C ALA A 148 -18.79 10.21 -16.56
N CYS A 149 -18.24 10.81 -15.50
CA CYS A 149 -19.00 11.28 -14.35
C CYS A 149 -19.92 12.45 -14.75
N GLU A 150 -19.42 13.44 -15.49
CA GLU A 150 -20.23 14.56 -15.99
C GLU A 150 -21.42 14.10 -16.85
N ALA A 151 -21.24 13.05 -17.64
CA ALA A 151 -22.29 12.55 -18.53
C ALA A 151 -23.38 11.76 -17.80
N MET A 152 -23.03 11.02 -16.73
CA MET A 152 -23.94 10.08 -16.07
C MET A 152 -24.46 10.57 -14.72
N TYR A 153 -23.76 11.48 -14.05
CA TYR A 153 -24.14 11.98 -12.74
C TYR A 153 -25.45 12.77 -12.77
N LYS A 154 -26.31 12.51 -11.77
CA LYS A 154 -27.51 13.29 -11.49
C LYS A 154 -27.55 13.67 -10.01
N PRO A 155 -28.09 14.85 -9.66
CA PRO A 155 -28.31 15.18 -8.27
C PRO A 155 -29.33 14.24 -7.61
N ASP A 156 -29.18 14.02 -6.31
CA ASP A 156 -30.14 13.30 -5.45
C ASP A 156 -30.47 11.85 -5.86
N MET A 157 -29.50 11.13 -6.46
CA MET A 157 -29.65 9.70 -6.77
C MET A 157 -29.83 8.83 -5.53
N GLU A 158 -30.69 7.82 -5.61
CA GLU A 158 -30.83 6.79 -4.58
C GLU A 158 -29.62 5.83 -4.61
N ALA A 159 -29.39 5.06 -3.54
CA ALA A 159 -28.17 4.25 -3.36
C ALA A 159 -27.92 3.23 -4.50
N GLU A 160 -28.97 2.61 -5.05
CA GLU A 160 -28.87 1.66 -6.17
C GLU A 160 -28.53 2.35 -7.49
N GLU A 161 -29.19 3.48 -7.80
CA GLU A 161 -28.88 4.29 -9.00
C GLU A 161 -27.45 4.85 -8.92
N LEU A 162 -27.00 5.24 -7.72
CA LEU A 162 -25.64 5.70 -7.46
C LEU A 162 -24.61 4.59 -7.67
N PHE A 163 -24.90 3.37 -7.22
CA PHE A 163 -24.05 2.19 -7.44
C PHE A 163 -23.88 1.88 -8.93
N GLU A 164 -24.97 1.87 -9.70
CA GLU A 164 -24.91 1.63 -11.14
C GLU A 164 -24.11 2.73 -11.85
N THR A 165 -24.41 3.99 -11.53
CA THR A 165 -23.76 5.18 -12.12
C THR A 165 -22.25 5.18 -11.88
N ILE A 166 -21.80 5.00 -10.64
CA ILE A 166 -20.36 4.99 -10.32
C ILE A 166 -19.65 3.77 -10.93
N SER A 167 -20.34 2.62 -11.02
CA SER A 167 -19.78 1.41 -11.62
C SER A 167 -19.56 1.57 -13.12
N GLN A 168 -20.54 2.12 -13.84
CA GLN A 168 -20.41 2.41 -15.27
C GLN A 168 -19.37 3.50 -15.54
N ALA A 169 -19.33 4.53 -14.69
CA ALA A 169 -18.28 5.56 -14.77
C ALA A 169 -16.90 4.95 -14.63
N LEU A 170 -16.67 4.13 -13.60
CA LEU A 170 -15.36 3.52 -13.38
C LEU A 170 -14.95 2.62 -14.56
N LEU A 171 -15.83 1.71 -14.99
CA LEU A 171 -15.52 0.75 -16.06
C LEU A 171 -15.20 1.46 -17.38
N SER A 172 -16.03 2.41 -17.80
CA SER A 172 -15.84 3.13 -19.07
C SER A 172 -14.57 3.98 -19.08
N SER A 173 -14.18 4.53 -17.94
CA SER A 173 -12.98 5.38 -17.82
C SER A 173 -11.69 4.58 -17.72
N VAL A 174 -11.71 3.47 -16.98
CA VAL A 174 -10.55 2.59 -16.78
C VAL A 174 -10.20 1.84 -18.06
N ASP A 175 -11.18 1.47 -18.90
CA ASP A 175 -10.93 0.87 -20.22
C ASP A 175 -10.15 1.79 -21.19
N ARG A 176 -10.06 3.09 -20.87
CA ARG A 176 -9.32 4.10 -21.67
C ARG A 176 -7.92 4.38 -21.13
N ASP A 177 -7.57 3.89 -19.95
CA ASP A 177 -6.27 4.11 -19.31
C ASP A 177 -5.50 2.78 -19.21
N CYS A 178 -4.27 2.73 -19.72
CA CYS A 178 -3.45 1.52 -19.67
C CYS A 178 -2.80 1.27 -18.30
N LEU A 179 -2.83 2.27 -17.40
CA LEU A 179 -2.20 2.20 -16.08
C LEU A 179 -3.18 1.93 -14.94
N SER A 180 -4.49 1.94 -15.19
CA SER A 180 -5.52 1.48 -14.25
C SER A 180 -6.23 0.25 -14.81
N GLY A 181 -6.97 -0.50 -13.99
CA GLY A 181 -7.62 -1.71 -14.49
C GLY A 181 -7.90 -2.82 -13.50
N TRP A 182 -8.09 -3.99 -14.12
CA TRP A 182 -8.16 -5.29 -13.45
C TRP A 182 -9.34 -5.41 -12.48
N GLY A 183 -10.48 -4.83 -12.89
CA GLY A 183 -11.70 -4.77 -12.10
C GLY A 183 -11.76 -3.53 -11.23
N GLY A 184 -12.81 -3.45 -10.41
CA GLY A 184 -13.03 -2.32 -9.51
C GLY A 184 -13.73 -2.74 -8.24
N HIS A 185 -13.40 -2.07 -7.14
CA HIS A 185 -14.14 -2.14 -5.89
C HIS A 185 -15.02 -0.91 -5.77
N VAL A 186 -16.29 -1.12 -5.45
CA VAL A 186 -17.27 -0.06 -5.23
C VAL A 186 -17.86 -0.23 -3.83
N TYR A 187 -17.77 0.81 -3.02
CA TYR A 187 -18.41 0.89 -1.71
C TYR A 187 -19.51 1.92 -1.77
N VAL A 188 -20.71 1.52 -1.38
CA VAL A 188 -21.85 2.44 -1.22
C VAL A 188 -22.25 2.42 0.24
N VAL A 189 -22.35 3.62 0.83
CA VAL A 189 -22.64 3.79 2.24
C VAL A 189 -23.86 4.68 2.38
N TYR A 190 -24.86 4.17 3.06
CA TYR A 190 -26.14 4.82 3.34
C TYR A 190 -26.54 4.55 4.79
N CYS A 191 -27.50 5.31 5.31
CA CYS A 191 -27.87 5.32 6.72
C CYS A 191 -28.43 3.98 7.27
N CYS A 192 -28.69 2.97 6.44
CA CYS A 192 -29.22 1.68 6.89
C CYS A 192 -28.38 0.50 6.40
N THR A 193 -27.60 -0.12 7.29
CA THR A 193 -26.89 -1.42 7.10
C THR A 193 -25.86 -1.48 5.95
N PHE A 194 -24.62 -1.79 6.33
CA PHE A 194 -23.46 -1.94 5.45
C PHE A 194 -23.65 -3.10 4.45
N PHE A 195 -23.60 -2.84 3.14
CA PHE A 195 -23.48 -3.85 2.08
C PHE A 195 -22.19 -3.61 1.28
N SER A 196 -21.29 -4.59 1.23
CA SER A 196 -20.14 -4.61 0.31
C SER A 196 -20.47 -5.49 -0.89
N TYR A 197 -20.47 -4.93 -2.10
CA TYR A 197 -20.57 -5.70 -3.34
C TYR A 197 -19.17 -5.93 -3.91
N ASP A 198 -18.77 -7.19 -4.06
CA ASP A 198 -17.56 -7.57 -4.80
C ASP A 198 -17.98 -8.02 -6.20
N MET A 199 -17.70 -7.22 -7.23
CA MET A 199 -18.02 -7.61 -8.62
C MET A 199 -16.98 -8.60 -9.13
N LEU A 200 -17.26 -9.90 -9.00
CA LEU A 200 -16.59 -10.96 -9.76
C LEU A 200 -17.49 -11.37 -10.93
N HIS A 201 -17.17 -10.87 -12.13
CA HIS A 201 -17.84 -11.30 -13.36
C HIS A 201 -17.25 -12.62 -13.86
N THR A 202 -17.98 -13.73 -13.72
CA THR A 202 -17.82 -14.91 -14.60
C THR A 202 -19.19 -15.39 -15.08
N LYS A 203 -19.55 -14.99 -16.31
CA LYS A 203 -20.69 -15.55 -17.05
C LYS A 203 -20.42 -17.04 -17.33
N ARG A 204 -21.13 -17.95 -16.66
CA ARG A 204 -21.32 -19.34 -17.14
C ARG A 204 -22.82 -19.67 -17.19
N ILE A 205 -23.40 -19.42 -18.37
CA ILE A 205 -24.77 -19.82 -18.72
C ILE A 205 -24.73 -21.18 -19.43
N ARG A 206 -25.51 -22.12 -18.85
CA ARG A 206 -26.17 -23.32 -19.43
C ARG A 206 -25.33 -24.53 -19.85
N ARG A 207 -25.67 -25.67 -19.23
CA ARG A 207 -26.49 -26.74 -19.85
C ARG A 207 -26.88 -27.80 -18.81
N ARG A 208 -28.17 -27.93 -18.51
CA ARG A 208 -28.81 -29.24 -18.27
C ARG A 208 -30.22 -29.24 -18.86
N ARG A 209 -30.45 -30.20 -19.75
CA ARG A 209 -31.74 -30.62 -20.30
C ARG A 209 -32.32 -31.72 -19.40
N ASN A 210 -33.64 -31.91 -19.55
CA ASN A 210 -34.54 -33.02 -19.19
C ASN A 210 -35.50 -32.63 -18.05
N HIS A 211 -36.77 -32.28 -18.38
CA HIS A 211 -37.96 -33.16 -18.52
C HIS A 211 -38.52 -33.56 -17.14
N MET A 212 -39.82 -33.58 -16.81
CA MET A 212 -41.10 -33.21 -17.45
C MET A 212 -42.21 -33.44 -16.38
N TYR A 213 -43.27 -32.58 -16.33
CA TYR A 213 -44.65 -32.76 -15.78
C TYR A 213 -44.88 -32.99 -14.27
N THR A 214 -45.95 -32.54 -13.58
CA THR A 214 -47.26 -31.89 -13.89
C THR A 214 -47.91 -31.34 -12.59
N GLU A 215 -48.75 -30.28 -12.74
CA GLU A 215 -49.96 -29.87 -11.95
C GLU A 215 -49.80 -29.44 -10.46
N SER A 216 -50.48 -28.42 -9.90
CA SER A 216 -51.65 -27.59 -10.27
C SER A 216 -51.69 -26.31 -9.39
N ASP A 217 -52.54 -25.36 -9.80
CA ASP A 217 -52.63 -23.93 -9.46
C ASP A 217 -52.95 -23.56 -7.99
N ALA A 218 -52.37 -22.44 -7.52
CA ALA A 218 -53.07 -21.31 -6.85
C ALA A 218 -52.06 -20.24 -6.35
N ASP A 219 -52.43 -18.98 -6.55
CA ASP A 219 -51.72 -17.73 -6.22
C ASP A 219 -51.30 -17.57 -4.75
N ASP A 220 -50.14 -16.93 -4.50
CA ASP A 220 -50.02 -15.71 -3.69
C ASP A 220 -48.55 -15.34 -3.33
N ASN A 221 -48.30 -14.04 -3.34
CA ASN A 221 -47.14 -13.29 -2.82
C ASN A 221 -46.44 -13.91 -1.59
N ASP A 222 -45.10 -13.96 -1.60
CA ASP A 222 -44.25 -12.95 -0.94
C ASP A 222 -42.78 -13.41 -0.86
N GLY A 223 -41.89 -12.53 -1.33
CA GLY A 223 -40.46 -12.67 -1.14
C GLY A 223 -40.09 -12.55 0.35
N SER A 224 -39.77 -13.68 0.99
CA SER A 224 -39.11 -13.67 2.30
C SER A 224 -37.95 -14.67 2.33
N PHE A 225 -36.72 -14.16 2.24
CA PHE A 225 -35.52 -14.91 2.61
C PHE A 225 -35.41 -14.90 4.14
N ARG A 226 -35.55 -16.08 4.76
CA ARG A 226 -35.44 -16.27 6.21
C ARG A 226 -33.99 -16.11 6.69
N TYR A 227 -33.85 -15.34 7.78
CA TYR A 227 -32.63 -15.09 8.54
C TYR A 227 -32.27 -16.30 9.42
N TYR A 228 -30.99 -16.70 9.47
CA TYR A 228 -30.47 -17.59 10.54
C TYR A 228 -29.34 -16.85 11.28
N ARG A 229 -29.62 -16.44 12.52
CA ARG A 229 -28.67 -15.77 13.42
C ARG A 229 -28.03 -16.80 14.35
N SER A 230 -26.71 -16.90 14.38
CA SER A 230 -26.01 -17.83 15.28
C SER A 230 -25.94 -17.25 16.70
N ARG A 231 -26.27 -18.07 17.71
CA ARG A 231 -26.29 -17.71 19.14
C ARG A 231 -24.96 -17.23 19.73
N ARG A 232 -23.83 -17.31 19.00
CA ARG A 232 -22.49 -16.97 19.51
C ARG A 232 -22.15 -15.49 19.49
N GLU A 233 -22.93 -14.65 18.80
CA GLU A 233 -22.68 -13.21 18.74
C GLU A 233 -23.30 -12.43 19.92
N VAL A 234 -24.34 -12.99 20.56
CA VAL A 234 -25.09 -12.31 21.62
C VAL A 234 -24.28 -12.19 22.93
N GLU A 235 -23.39 -13.15 23.23
CA GLU A 235 -22.66 -13.16 24.50
C GLU A 235 -21.43 -12.22 24.53
N LYS A 236 -20.95 -11.74 23.39
CA LYS A 236 -19.80 -10.81 23.34
C LYS A 236 -20.18 -9.36 23.60
N GLU A 237 -21.40 -8.95 23.27
CA GLU A 237 -21.87 -7.57 23.48
C GLU A 237 -22.18 -7.26 24.95
N GLU A 238 -22.63 -8.22 25.75
CA GLU A 238 -22.99 -7.96 27.16
C GLU A 238 -21.79 -7.78 28.10
N ARG A 239 -20.60 -8.31 27.74
CA ARG A 239 -19.41 -8.19 28.60
C ARG A 239 -18.69 -6.84 28.51
N LEU A 240 -18.98 -6.03 27.48
CA LEU A 240 -18.34 -4.72 27.28
C LEU A 240 -19.07 -3.55 27.98
N ARG A 241 -20.20 -3.81 28.66
CA ARG A 241 -21.00 -2.79 29.35
C ARG A 241 -20.72 -2.71 30.87
N LYS A 242 -19.46 -2.51 31.27
CA LYS A 242 -19.15 -2.05 32.64
C LYS A 242 -18.19 -0.86 32.62
N PRO A 243 -18.57 0.31 33.18
CA PRO A 243 -17.72 1.50 33.17
C PRO A 243 -16.60 1.38 34.22
N LEU A 244 -15.35 1.53 33.79
CA LEU A 244 -14.18 1.66 34.67
C LEU A 244 -14.06 3.12 35.11
N ARG A 245 -13.99 3.36 36.43
CA ARG A 245 -13.81 4.70 37.02
C ARG A 245 -12.40 5.26 36.74
N PRO A 246 -12.24 6.57 36.46
CA PRO A 246 -10.94 7.17 36.19
C PRO A 246 -10.09 7.35 37.46
N ARG A 247 -8.80 7.00 37.38
CA ARG A 247 -7.77 7.33 38.39
C ARG A 247 -7.00 8.58 37.94
N SER A 248 -6.85 9.53 38.86
CA SER A 248 -6.11 10.78 38.70
C SER A 248 -4.60 10.56 38.81
N HIS A 249 -3.81 11.17 37.92
CA HIS A 249 -2.38 11.39 38.14
C HIS A 249 -1.92 12.75 37.57
N ARG A 250 -0.85 13.24 38.20
CA ARG A 250 -0.48 14.63 38.49
C ARG A 250 0.60 15.12 37.52
N GLU A 251 0.43 16.31 36.96
CA GLU A 251 1.40 16.97 36.07
C GLU A 251 2.65 17.47 36.81
N ARG A 252 3.81 17.44 36.12
CA ARG A 252 5.01 18.20 36.47
C ARG A 252 5.45 19.01 35.24
N GLN A 253 5.46 20.33 35.41
CA GLN A 253 6.02 21.31 34.48
C GLN A 253 7.56 21.36 34.61
N SER A 254 8.26 21.62 33.51
CA SER A 254 9.63 22.14 33.53
C SER A 254 9.79 23.23 32.48
N SER A 255 10.31 24.36 32.94
CA SER A 255 10.44 25.66 32.29
C SER A 255 11.63 25.78 31.33
N SER A 256 11.47 26.69 30.38
CA SER A 256 12.38 27.21 29.36
C SER A 256 13.67 27.87 29.88
N HIS A 257 14.76 27.80 29.10
CA HIS A 257 15.72 28.90 28.96
C HIS A 257 16.41 28.92 27.58
N SER A 258 16.43 30.11 26.99
CA SER A 258 17.05 30.56 25.74
C SER A 258 18.42 31.19 25.99
N GLY A 259 19.38 31.04 25.06
CA GLY A 259 20.65 31.78 25.07
C GLY A 259 21.35 31.74 23.70
N LEU A 260 21.59 32.92 23.14
CA LEU A 260 22.12 33.23 21.80
C LEU A 260 23.67 33.44 21.79
N SER A 261 24.24 33.29 20.59
CA SER A 261 25.26 34.17 19.95
C SER A 261 26.77 33.80 19.89
N GLN A 262 27.22 33.64 18.63
CA GLN A 262 28.40 34.19 17.92
C GLN A 262 29.75 34.40 18.63
N TYR A 263 30.84 33.92 18.00
CA TYR A 263 32.07 34.71 17.78
C TYR A 263 32.81 34.24 16.50
N ALA A 264 33.20 35.21 15.68
CA ALA A 264 34.06 35.08 14.51
C ALA A 264 35.29 35.98 14.68
N GLY A 265 36.44 35.55 14.13
CA GLY A 265 37.52 36.43 13.66
C GLY A 265 38.85 36.38 14.42
N GLY A 266 39.95 36.37 13.66
CA GLY A 266 41.14 37.15 14.01
C GLY A 266 42.46 36.41 14.15
N VAL A 267 43.29 36.48 13.10
CA VAL A 267 44.71 36.14 13.08
C VAL A 267 45.53 37.20 13.82
N GLY A 268 46.52 36.80 14.62
CA GLY A 268 47.48 37.70 15.27
C GLY A 268 48.86 37.02 15.46
N LEU A 269 49.90 37.65 14.91
CA LEU A 269 51.31 37.23 14.88
C LEU A 269 52.08 37.73 16.10
N VAL A 270 52.98 36.90 16.65
CA VAL A 270 53.96 37.30 17.67
C VAL A 270 55.31 36.63 17.34
N HIS A 271 56.34 37.48 17.13
CA HIS A 271 57.80 37.20 17.03
C HIS A 271 58.38 36.50 15.78
N GLY A 272 58.45 37.24 14.66
CA GLY A 272 59.72 37.57 13.98
C GLY A 272 60.75 36.50 13.56
N ILE A 273 60.43 35.20 13.55
CA ILE A 273 61.36 34.14 13.12
C ILE A 273 60.72 33.34 11.98
N ARG A 274 61.30 33.43 10.78
CA ARG A 274 60.93 32.63 9.62
C ARG A 274 61.66 31.29 9.69
N VAL A 275 60.97 30.24 10.15
CA VAL A 275 61.44 28.84 10.00
C VAL A 275 60.65 28.18 8.88
N SER A 276 61.26 28.09 7.70
CA SER A 276 60.79 27.22 6.61
C SER A 276 61.31 25.80 6.86
N ARG A 277 60.42 24.88 7.23
CA ARG A 277 60.71 23.44 7.10
C ARG A 277 60.11 22.92 5.80
N GLU A 278 60.97 22.75 4.80
CA GLU A 278 60.71 21.81 3.70
C GLU A 278 60.99 20.40 4.20
N SER A 279 60.00 19.49 4.16
CA SER A 279 60.27 18.06 4.10
C SER A 279 59.83 17.55 2.73
N LYS A 280 60.80 17.24 1.88
CA LYS A 280 60.62 16.65 0.56
C LYS A 280 60.17 15.19 0.70
N PHE A 281 58.86 14.95 0.70
CA PHE A 281 58.31 13.72 0.15
C PHE A 281 57.30 14.07 -0.92
N ALA A 282 57.52 13.46 -2.09
CA ALA A 282 57.03 13.90 -3.37
C ALA A 282 55.51 13.82 -3.53
N ARG A 283 55.02 14.74 -4.37
CA ARG A 283 53.75 14.77 -5.08
C ARG A 283 53.06 13.38 -5.18
N LYS A 284 51.96 13.22 -4.46
CA LYS A 284 50.85 12.37 -4.90
C LYS A 284 49.64 13.30 -5.03
N GLY A 285 49.14 13.41 -6.25
CA GLY A 285 48.08 14.34 -6.63
C GLY A 285 46.88 14.27 -5.70
N SER A 286 46.15 15.38 -5.67
CA SER A 286 44.82 15.48 -5.09
C SER A 286 43.89 14.43 -5.73
N LYS A 287 43.97 13.19 -5.25
CA LYS A 287 42.83 12.29 -5.31
C LYS A 287 41.81 12.95 -4.40
N ARG A 288 40.90 13.73 -4.98
CA ARG A 288 39.53 13.80 -4.48
C ARG A 288 39.20 12.36 -4.06
N ARG A 289 39.11 12.10 -2.76
CA ARG A 289 38.51 10.85 -2.32
C ARG A 289 37.08 10.95 -2.84
N VAL A 290 36.84 10.33 -3.99
CA VAL A 290 35.49 9.93 -4.38
C VAL A 290 34.97 9.21 -3.16
N GLY A 291 33.95 9.77 -2.52
CA GLY A 291 33.33 9.12 -1.38
C GLY A 291 33.03 7.70 -1.81
N VAL A 292 33.66 6.72 -1.19
CA VAL A 292 33.32 5.32 -1.43
C VAL A 292 31.89 5.22 -0.94
N HIS A 293 30.94 5.18 -1.87
CA HIS A 293 29.55 4.85 -1.58
C HIS A 293 29.60 3.51 -0.85
N HIS A 294 29.33 3.53 0.45
CA HIS A 294 29.15 2.30 1.20
C HIS A 294 27.86 1.71 0.64
N GLY A 295 27.96 0.66 -0.17
CA GLY A 295 26.84 0.04 -0.87
C GLY A 295 25.83 -0.65 0.06
N PRO A 296 25.14 -1.71 -0.40
CA PRO A 296 24.03 -2.37 0.32
C PRO A 296 24.39 -2.86 1.74
N HIS A 297 25.68 -2.96 2.06
CA HIS A 297 26.21 -3.40 3.35
C HIS A 297 25.74 -2.56 4.56
N ARG A 298 25.53 -1.25 4.44
CA ARG A 298 25.03 -0.42 5.57
C ARG A 298 23.53 -0.61 5.84
N ALA A 299 22.73 -0.78 4.80
CA ALA A 299 21.31 -1.09 4.94
C ALA A 299 21.13 -2.48 5.57
N TYR A 300 21.89 -3.46 5.08
CA TYR A 300 21.92 -4.81 5.63
C TYR A 300 22.33 -4.82 7.11
N GLN A 301 23.41 -4.13 7.49
CA GLN A 301 23.83 -4.04 8.89
C GLN A 301 22.75 -3.45 9.80
N ARG A 302 22.01 -2.42 9.34
CA ARG A 302 20.89 -1.84 10.11
C ARG A 302 19.72 -2.81 10.23
N LEU A 303 19.41 -3.53 9.16
CA LEU A 303 18.37 -4.57 9.15
C LEU A 303 18.68 -5.67 10.16
N VAL A 304 19.88 -6.25 10.08
CA VAL A 304 20.35 -7.28 11.01
C VAL A 304 20.35 -6.76 12.45
N PHE A 305 20.80 -5.53 12.67
CA PHE A 305 20.78 -4.93 14.01
C PHE A 305 19.36 -4.79 14.56
N ARG A 306 18.41 -4.26 13.78
CA ARG A 306 17.01 -4.11 14.21
C ARG A 306 16.33 -5.45 14.44
N HIS A 307 16.62 -6.45 13.60
CA HIS A 307 16.11 -7.81 13.76
C HIS A 307 16.62 -8.45 15.06
N LYS A 308 17.94 -8.39 15.32
CA LYS A 308 18.53 -8.89 16.57
C LYS A 308 17.98 -8.18 17.80
N LEU A 309 17.77 -6.86 17.71
CA LEU A 309 17.15 -6.09 18.79
C LEU A 309 15.72 -6.55 19.09
N TYR A 310 14.95 -6.88 18.06
CA TYR A 310 13.59 -7.42 18.22
C TYR A 310 13.62 -8.80 18.89
N GLN A 311 14.48 -9.71 18.43
CA GLN A 311 14.67 -11.03 19.04
C GLN A 311 15.02 -10.91 20.53
N LEU A 312 15.92 -9.99 20.88
CA LEU A 312 16.29 -9.76 22.28
C LEU A 312 15.16 -9.17 23.13
N ARG A 313 14.26 -8.36 22.54
CA ARG A 313 13.19 -7.67 23.27
C ARG A 313 11.95 -8.55 23.46
N GLU A 314 11.58 -9.29 22.42
CA GLU A 314 10.34 -10.06 22.35
C GLU A 314 10.56 -11.56 22.58
N GLU A 315 11.84 -11.98 22.73
CA GLU A 315 12.26 -13.38 22.94
C GLU A 315 11.71 -14.36 21.89
N ARG A 316 11.44 -13.85 20.68
CA ARG A 316 10.91 -14.61 19.55
C ARG A 316 11.48 -14.10 18.24
N ASP A 317 11.48 -14.98 17.24
CA ASP A 317 11.83 -14.59 15.88
C ASP A 317 10.79 -13.66 15.27
N MET A 318 11.27 -12.72 14.47
CA MET A 318 10.41 -11.77 13.79
C MET A 318 9.68 -12.48 12.66
N LYS A 319 8.35 -12.42 12.69
CA LYS A 319 7.50 -12.93 11.61
C LYS A 319 7.80 -12.25 10.27
N PRO A 320 7.70 -12.97 9.15
CA PRO A 320 8.08 -12.43 7.85
C PRO A 320 7.24 -11.22 7.42
N GLU A 321 5.97 -11.13 7.81
CA GLU A 321 5.09 -9.97 7.54
C GLU A 321 5.57 -8.71 8.29
N THR A 322 6.04 -8.92 9.52
CA THR A 322 6.59 -7.84 10.37
C THR A 322 7.94 -7.40 9.83
N PHE A 323 8.78 -8.35 9.41
CA PHE A 323 10.05 -8.07 8.77
C PHE A 323 9.87 -7.28 7.47
N ALA A 324 8.91 -7.66 6.63
CA ALA A 324 8.56 -6.91 5.42
C ALA A 324 8.15 -5.47 5.75
N SER A 325 7.29 -5.28 6.75
CA SER A 325 6.89 -3.94 7.17
C SER A 325 8.08 -3.10 7.69
N LEU A 326 9.06 -3.73 8.33
CA LEU A 326 10.29 -3.08 8.78
C LEU A 326 11.22 -2.68 7.62
N VAL A 327 11.38 -3.55 6.62
CA VAL A 327 12.17 -3.27 5.41
C VAL A 327 11.55 -2.10 4.64
N SER A 328 10.23 -2.16 4.39
CA SER A 328 9.45 -1.11 3.74
C SER A 328 9.66 0.26 4.42
N ALA A 329 9.57 0.31 5.75
CA ALA A 329 9.79 1.54 6.50
C ALA A 329 11.22 2.09 6.38
N ILE A 330 12.24 1.23 6.31
CA ILE A 330 13.65 1.65 6.14
C ILE A 330 13.89 2.23 4.75
N LEU A 331 13.38 1.56 3.71
CA LEU A 331 13.46 2.04 2.33
C LEU A 331 12.78 3.38 2.19
N TYR A 332 11.58 3.50 2.75
CA TYR A 332 10.80 4.71 2.68
C TYR A 332 11.44 5.91 3.40
N GLU A 333 11.99 5.69 4.60
CA GLU A 333 12.72 6.74 5.36
C GLU A 333 13.92 7.30 4.56
N LYS A 334 14.42 6.51 3.60
CA LYS A 334 15.56 6.84 2.75
C LYS A 334 15.19 6.88 1.28
N ARG A 335 13.93 7.19 0.94
CA ARG A 335 13.45 7.32 -0.44
C ARG A 335 14.20 8.36 -1.28
N PHE A 336 14.81 9.36 -0.64
CA PHE A 336 15.70 10.36 -1.27
C PHE A 336 17.20 10.05 -1.04
N GLY A 337 17.50 8.88 -0.49
CA GLY A 337 18.84 8.37 -0.20
C GLY A 337 19.29 7.30 -1.22
N PRO A 338 20.47 6.70 -1.04
CA PRO A 338 21.11 5.88 -2.06
C PRO A 338 20.62 4.42 -2.14
N TYR A 339 19.57 4.05 -1.38
CA TYR A 339 19.09 2.66 -1.35
C TYR A 339 18.08 2.44 -2.47
N LEU A 340 18.59 2.26 -3.69
CA LEU A 340 17.81 1.77 -4.82
C LEU A 340 17.94 0.25 -4.86
N CYS A 341 17.13 -0.43 -4.06
CA CYS A 341 17.06 -1.89 -4.06
C CYS A 341 15.60 -2.33 -3.99
N GLN A 342 15.27 -3.39 -4.73
CA GLN A 342 13.97 -4.04 -4.68
C GLN A 342 14.16 -5.39 -3.96
N PRO A 343 13.92 -5.46 -2.65
CA PRO A 343 14.12 -6.69 -1.89
C PRO A 343 13.00 -7.70 -2.16
N VAL A 344 13.36 -8.98 -2.25
CA VAL A 344 12.44 -10.11 -2.16
C VAL A 344 12.54 -10.71 -0.78
N ILE A 345 11.41 -10.87 -0.11
CA ILE A 345 11.29 -11.44 1.23
C ILE A 345 10.47 -12.72 1.09
N ALA A 346 11.08 -13.84 1.48
CA ALA A 346 10.41 -15.13 1.55
C ALA A 346 10.64 -15.73 2.94
N GLY A 347 9.61 -16.37 3.49
CA GLY A 347 9.69 -17.04 4.80
C GLY A 347 8.43 -17.83 5.11
N LEU A 348 8.42 -18.51 6.25
CA LEU A 348 7.26 -19.21 6.79
C LEU A 348 6.64 -18.36 7.91
N GLY A 349 5.34 -18.07 7.78
CA GLY A 349 4.54 -17.28 8.72
C GLY A 349 3.96 -18.13 9.85
N GLU A 350 2.79 -17.73 10.36
CA GLU A 350 2.03 -18.54 11.33
C GLU A 350 1.54 -19.84 10.67
N ASP A 351 1.59 -20.95 11.42
CA ASP A 351 1.21 -22.30 10.96
C ASP A 351 2.04 -22.83 9.77
N ASP A 352 3.32 -22.42 9.65
CA ASP A 352 4.20 -22.78 8.54
C ASP A 352 3.65 -22.41 7.15
N LYS A 353 2.77 -21.41 7.08
CA LYS A 353 2.24 -20.90 5.79
C LYS A 353 3.32 -20.10 5.05
N PRO A 354 3.53 -20.34 3.76
CA PRO A 354 4.50 -19.56 2.99
C PRO A 354 4.05 -18.10 2.90
N PHE A 355 5.00 -17.20 3.13
CA PHE A 355 4.85 -15.76 2.93
C PHE A 355 5.92 -15.29 1.96
N ILE A 356 5.48 -14.64 0.88
CA ILE A 356 6.34 -14.01 -0.10
C ILE A 356 5.91 -12.56 -0.32
N CYS A 357 6.89 -11.67 -0.40
CA CYS A 357 6.65 -10.24 -0.62
C CYS A 357 7.82 -9.63 -1.39
N THR A 358 7.50 -8.87 -2.42
CA THR A 358 8.44 -7.99 -3.13
C THR A 358 8.17 -6.55 -2.71
N MET A 359 9.15 -5.67 -2.92
CA MET A 359 8.93 -4.24 -2.79
C MET A 359 9.54 -3.47 -3.94
N ASP A 360 8.89 -2.36 -4.31
CA ASP A 360 9.50 -1.38 -5.19
C ASP A 360 10.75 -0.74 -4.54
N SER A 361 11.49 0.05 -5.32
CA SER A 361 12.73 0.70 -4.86
C SER A 361 12.51 1.74 -3.75
N ILE A 362 11.26 2.06 -3.42
CA ILE A 362 10.87 3.07 -2.42
C ILE A 362 10.30 2.40 -1.15
N GLY A 363 9.86 1.14 -1.25
CA GLY A 363 9.35 0.32 -0.16
C GLY A 363 7.87 -0.03 -0.25
N ALA A 364 7.20 0.15 -1.40
CA ALA A 364 5.82 -0.30 -1.59
C ALA A 364 5.79 -1.81 -1.50
N LYS A 365 4.98 -2.35 -0.59
CA LYS A 365 4.85 -3.79 -0.47
C LYS A 365 3.93 -4.33 -1.54
N GLU A 366 4.45 -5.29 -2.28
CA GLU A 366 3.75 -6.10 -3.26
C GLU A 366 3.54 -7.49 -2.66
N LEU A 367 2.29 -7.79 -2.35
CA LEU A 367 1.87 -9.09 -1.82
C LEU A 367 1.27 -9.87 -2.99
N ALA A 368 1.95 -10.93 -3.40
CA ALA A 368 1.43 -11.87 -4.38
C ALA A 368 1.13 -13.20 -3.69
N LYS A 369 0.08 -13.88 -4.14
CA LYS A 369 -0.32 -15.21 -3.60
C LYS A 369 0.51 -16.33 -4.22
N ASP A 370 0.96 -16.14 -5.46
CA ASP A 370 1.56 -17.21 -6.27
C ASP A 370 3.09 -17.13 -6.27
N PHE A 371 3.64 -16.07 -6.87
CA PHE A 371 5.08 -15.84 -6.94
C PHE A 371 5.39 -14.35 -6.99
N VAL A 372 6.63 -14.00 -6.68
CA VAL A 372 7.14 -12.63 -6.68
C VAL A 372 8.43 -12.57 -7.48
N VAL A 373 8.61 -11.49 -8.23
CA VAL A 373 9.78 -11.33 -9.11
C VAL A 373 10.34 -9.92 -8.92
N SER A 374 11.66 -9.80 -8.93
CA SER A 374 12.35 -8.52 -8.79
C SER A 374 13.69 -8.53 -9.52
N GLY A 375 14.18 -7.35 -9.92
CA GLY A 375 15.45 -7.17 -10.63
C GLY A 375 15.30 -6.81 -12.11
N THR A 376 16.42 -6.77 -12.81
CA THR A 376 16.50 -6.34 -14.23
C THR A 376 15.86 -7.33 -15.19
N ALA A 377 15.98 -8.64 -14.91
CA ALA A 377 15.34 -9.71 -15.65
C ALA A 377 13.88 -9.95 -15.23
N SER A 378 13.25 -9.03 -14.49
CA SER A 378 11.94 -9.27 -13.89
C SER A 378 10.83 -9.50 -14.92
N GLU A 379 10.84 -8.81 -16.05
CA GLU A 379 9.84 -9.00 -17.11
C GLU A 379 9.90 -10.41 -17.71
N SER A 380 11.10 -10.90 -18.04
CA SER A 380 11.30 -12.25 -18.60
C SER A 380 11.03 -13.33 -17.55
N LEU A 381 11.49 -13.13 -16.31
CA LEU A 381 11.20 -14.01 -15.17
C LEU A 381 9.71 -14.13 -14.91
N TYR A 382 8.97 -13.03 -14.96
CA TYR A 382 7.53 -13.05 -14.71
C TYR A 382 6.83 -13.95 -15.74
N GLY A 383 7.11 -13.78 -17.03
CA GLY A 383 6.55 -14.62 -18.09
C GLY A 383 6.97 -16.10 -17.99
N ALA A 384 8.20 -16.39 -17.57
CA ALA A 384 8.67 -17.75 -17.35
C ALA A 384 7.97 -18.42 -16.15
N CYS A 385 7.83 -17.68 -15.04
CA CYS A 385 7.11 -18.14 -13.86
C CYS A 385 5.62 -18.37 -14.15
N GLU A 386 4.95 -17.46 -14.86
CA GLU A 386 3.55 -17.64 -15.26
C GLU A 386 3.33 -18.91 -16.10
N ALA A 387 4.28 -19.24 -16.98
CA ALA A 387 4.17 -20.40 -17.85
C ALA A 387 4.40 -21.74 -17.12
N MET A 388 5.24 -21.76 -16.08
CA MET A 388 5.67 -22.99 -15.42
C MET A 388 5.04 -23.22 -14.03
N TYR A 389 4.59 -22.16 -13.37
CA TYR A 389 3.98 -22.23 -12.05
C TYR A 389 2.61 -22.94 -12.10
N LYS A 390 2.36 -23.75 -11.08
CA LYS A 390 1.05 -24.35 -10.79
C LYS A 390 0.75 -24.18 -9.30
N PRO A 391 -0.52 -24.03 -8.91
CA PRO A 391 -0.90 -24.09 -7.50
C PRO A 391 -0.57 -25.47 -6.92
N ASP A 392 -0.18 -25.49 -5.64
CA ASP A 392 0.08 -26.72 -4.85
C ASP A 392 1.16 -27.66 -5.42
N MET A 393 2.23 -27.10 -6.00
CA MET A 393 3.38 -27.89 -6.46
C MET A 393 4.13 -28.55 -5.30
N GLU A 394 4.57 -29.79 -5.53
CA GLU A 394 5.48 -30.48 -4.61
C GLU A 394 6.82 -29.74 -4.53
N ALA A 395 7.46 -29.78 -3.36
CA ALA A 395 8.65 -28.97 -3.09
C ALA A 395 9.82 -29.20 -4.08
N GLU A 396 9.94 -30.41 -4.64
CA GLU A 396 10.97 -30.73 -5.64
C GLU A 396 10.59 -30.25 -7.03
N GLU A 397 9.32 -30.33 -7.41
CA GLU A 397 8.81 -29.75 -8.66
C GLU A 397 8.97 -28.23 -8.64
N LEU A 398 8.61 -27.58 -7.53
CA LEU A 398 8.78 -26.14 -7.33
C LEU A 398 10.26 -25.72 -7.46
N PHE A 399 11.17 -26.50 -6.89
CA PHE A 399 12.60 -26.21 -6.95
C PHE A 399 13.17 -26.30 -8.36
N GLU A 400 12.75 -27.29 -9.14
CA GLU A 400 13.12 -27.40 -10.56
C GLU A 400 12.51 -26.26 -11.38
N THR A 401 11.24 -25.95 -11.15
CA THR A 401 10.54 -24.87 -11.86
C THR A 401 11.18 -23.51 -11.63
N ILE A 402 11.50 -23.15 -10.38
CA ILE A 402 12.19 -21.88 -10.07
C ILE A 402 13.59 -21.87 -10.70
N SER A 403 14.30 -22.99 -10.64
CA SER A 403 15.65 -23.11 -11.23
C SER A 403 15.62 -22.88 -12.74
N GLN A 404 14.67 -23.50 -13.45
CA GLN A 404 14.52 -23.36 -14.90
C GLN A 404 14.03 -21.96 -15.28
N ALA A 405 13.06 -21.40 -14.54
CA ALA A 405 12.60 -20.02 -14.72
C ALA A 405 13.75 -19.03 -14.62
N LEU A 406 14.53 -19.15 -13.54
CA LEU A 406 15.64 -18.26 -13.26
C LEU A 406 16.70 -18.31 -14.36
N LEU A 407 17.14 -19.53 -14.72
CA LEU A 407 18.14 -19.73 -15.76
C LEU A 407 17.68 -19.18 -17.13
N SER A 408 16.44 -19.48 -17.52
CA SER A 408 15.90 -19.07 -18.82
C SER A 408 15.82 -17.55 -19.02
N SER A 409 15.64 -16.81 -17.92
CA SER A 409 15.49 -15.37 -17.93
C SER A 409 16.81 -14.63 -17.73
N VAL A 410 17.67 -15.14 -16.85
CA VAL A 410 19.02 -14.58 -16.61
C VAL A 410 19.88 -14.71 -17.86
N ASP A 411 19.80 -15.83 -18.60
CA ASP A 411 20.53 -16.02 -19.86
C ASP A 411 20.14 -15.02 -20.96
N ARG A 412 18.97 -14.36 -20.84
CA ARG A 412 18.47 -13.40 -21.82
C ARG A 412 18.69 -11.94 -21.42
N ASP A 413 18.98 -11.67 -20.15
CA ASP A 413 19.19 -10.32 -19.65
C ASP A 413 20.68 -9.97 -19.63
N CYS A 414 21.03 -8.85 -20.25
CA CYS A 414 22.41 -8.37 -20.36
C CYS A 414 22.91 -7.67 -19.10
N LEU A 415 22.02 -7.36 -18.15
CA LEU A 415 22.34 -6.69 -16.89
C LEU A 415 22.47 -7.67 -15.72
N SER A 416 21.76 -8.80 -15.76
CA SER A 416 21.88 -9.87 -14.77
C SER A 416 23.13 -10.72 -14.97
N GLY A 417 23.67 -11.24 -13.86
CA GLY A 417 24.96 -11.93 -13.81
C GLY A 417 24.98 -13.35 -14.38
N TRP A 418 26.15 -13.98 -14.27
CA TRP A 418 26.54 -15.21 -14.99
C TRP A 418 26.18 -16.50 -14.21
N GLU A 419 25.76 -16.36 -12.95
CA GLU A 419 25.37 -17.45 -12.05
C GLU A 419 23.99 -17.17 -11.45
N ALA A 420 23.18 -18.22 -11.32
CA ALA A 420 21.85 -18.19 -10.72
C ALA A 420 21.83 -19.10 -9.48
N MET A 421 21.29 -18.62 -8.35
CA MET A 421 21.16 -19.42 -7.13
C MET A 421 19.68 -19.64 -6.83
N SER A 422 19.27 -20.90 -6.71
CA SER A 422 17.95 -21.29 -6.25
C SER A 422 18.03 -21.87 -4.84
N THR A 423 17.15 -21.40 -3.96
CA THR A 423 17.05 -21.86 -2.56
C THR A 423 15.63 -22.31 -2.28
N LEU A 424 15.48 -23.51 -1.71
CA LEU A 424 14.22 -24.09 -1.29
C LEU A 424 14.22 -24.24 0.23
N CYS A 425 13.21 -23.67 0.89
CA CYS A 425 12.96 -23.90 2.31
C CYS A 425 11.79 -24.88 2.45
N LYS A 426 12.04 -26.13 2.89
CA LYS A 426 10.98 -27.15 3.09
C LYS A 426 10.36 -27.06 4.49
N THR A 427 11.16 -26.75 5.49
CA THR A 427 10.75 -26.55 6.89
C THR A 427 11.58 -25.40 7.48
N PRO A 428 11.22 -24.84 8.65
CA PRO A 428 12.04 -23.80 9.31
C PRO A 428 13.51 -24.20 9.52
N THR A 429 13.82 -25.50 9.48
CA THR A 429 15.16 -26.07 9.70
C THR A 429 15.81 -26.65 8.45
N GLU A 430 15.06 -26.95 7.38
CA GLU A 430 15.58 -27.60 6.17
C GLU A 430 15.62 -26.63 4.98
N ILE A 431 16.83 -26.20 4.62
CA ILE A 431 17.12 -25.36 3.46
C ILE A 431 17.97 -26.16 2.47
N LYS A 432 17.52 -26.24 1.21
CA LYS A 432 18.29 -26.80 0.09
C LYS A 432 18.70 -25.67 -0.85
N GLU A 433 19.94 -25.70 -1.31
CA GLU A 433 20.49 -24.67 -2.21
C GLU A 433 21.08 -25.32 -3.46
N ARG A 434 20.91 -24.68 -4.62
CA ARG A 434 21.51 -25.07 -5.89
C ARG A 434 22.07 -23.84 -6.58
N ILE A 435 23.31 -23.94 -7.02
CA ILE A 435 23.98 -22.94 -7.84
C ILE A 435 23.95 -23.45 -9.29
N LEU A 436 23.43 -22.63 -10.18
CA LEU A 436 23.26 -22.86 -11.61
C LEU A 436 24.22 -21.93 -12.35
N LYS A 437 24.92 -22.47 -13.35
CA LYS A 437 25.81 -21.69 -14.22
C LYS A 437 25.07 -21.27 -15.48
N GLY A 438 25.11 -19.99 -15.80
CA GLY A 438 24.52 -19.43 -17.01
C GLY A 438 25.34 -19.74 -18.25
N ARG A 439 24.82 -19.35 -19.42
CA ARG A 439 25.38 -19.73 -20.73
C ARG A 439 26.70 -19.03 -21.10
N MET A 440 27.09 -17.99 -20.38
CA MET A 440 28.29 -17.18 -20.65
C MET A 440 29.52 -17.60 -19.82
N ASP A 441 29.43 -18.70 -19.07
CA ASP A 441 30.51 -19.27 -18.25
C ASP A 441 31.48 -20.19 -19.01
#